data_AF-A0A1L9BKS8-F1
#
_entry.id   AF-A0A1L9BKS8-F1
#
_cell.length_a   1.000
_cell.length_b   1.000
_cell.length_c   1.000
_cell.angle_alpha   90.00
_cell.angle_beta   90.00
_cell.angle_gamma   90.00
#
_symmetry.space_group_name_H-M   'P 1'
#
loop_
_entity.id
_entity.type
_entity.pdbx_description
1 polymer ?
#
loop_
_entity_poly.entity_id
_entity_poly.type
_entity_poly.pdbx_seq_one_letter_code
_entity_poly.pdbx_strand_id
1 'polypeptide(L)'
;MTKQQELSAQDAFQLYGAEASDWLMKRQQIIGATLGVLLVGGLIAATVHYFSSRGEEAASKQLGQALTVLERPVVTGVDLQPAEAGQEPPFKSEKEKDEAIVKTLSDFRAAHGGSDAAVTAALPLGKAQYRLGDYDGALVAFDEYIAKGEKNQPLMVSAREGQGYAHEAKGQLDQALASFQEMAKLDAGGFLQGMGQYHQARILVAQGKKDEAAQLLADLKSTQTNTAAGRLATERLAVLAAEGVKIPEPKAAPAAAQDAG
;
A
#
# COMPACT_ATOMS: atom_id res chain seq x y z
N MET A 1 -38.50 12.46 -63.67
CA MET A 1 -38.41 12.29 -62.21
C MET A 1 -38.22 13.68 -61.61
N THR A 2 -39.21 14.56 -61.75
CA THR A 2 -40.40 14.80 -60.91
C THR A 2 -40.11 15.75 -59.75
N LYS A 3 -40.50 17.02 -59.95
CA LYS A 3 -40.76 18.08 -58.95
C LYS A 3 -41.42 17.57 -57.66
N GLN A 4 -42.15 16.45 -57.73
CA GLN A 4 -42.73 15.75 -56.58
C GLN A 4 -41.70 15.21 -55.57
N GLN A 5 -40.48 14.82 -55.99
CA GLN A 5 -39.46 14.33 -55.06
C GLN A 5 -38.85 15.46 -54.21
N GLU A 6 -38.64 16.65 -54.79
CA GLU A 6 -38.18 17.84 -54.05
C GLU A 6 -39.27 18.41 -53.13
N LEU A 7 -40.52 18.47 -53.62
CA LEU A 7 -41.68 18.84 -52.78
C LEU A 7 -41.88 17.85 -51.62
N SER A 8 -41.74 16.53 -51.87
CA SER A 8 -41.83 15.53 -50.81
C SER A 8 -40.67 15.58 -49.81
N ALA A 9 -39.48 16.02 -50.23
CA ALA A 9 -38.33 16.17 -49.34
C ALA A 9 -38.44 17.43 -48.46
N GLN A 10 -38.95 18.54 -49.00
CA GLN A 10 -39.30 19.74 -48.23
C GLN A 10 -40.45 19.47 -47.25
N ASP A 11 -41.54 18.82 -47.71
CA ASP A 11 -42.66 18.43 -46.86
C ASP A 11 -42.23 17.44 -45.78
N ALA A 12 -41.34 16.48 -46.09
CA ALA A 12 -40.79 15.56 -45.10
C ALA A 12 -39.94 16.30 -44.05
N PHE A 13 -39.03 17.18 -44.44
CA PHE A 13 -38.23 17.96 -43.48
C PHE A 13 -39.10 18.86 -42.59
N GLN A 14 -40.14 19.46 -43.15
CA GLN A 14 -41.10 20.27 -42.39
C GLN A 14 -41.99 19.41 -41.47
N LEU A 15 -42.43 18.23 -41.90
CA LEU A 15 -43.17 17.29 -41.04
C LEU A 15 -42.30 16.77 -39.90
N TYR A 16 -41.10 16.27 -40.21
CA TYR A 16 -40.17 15.76 -39.20
C TYR A 16 -39.72 16.88 -38.26
N GLY A 17 -39.57 18.12 -38.75
CA GLY A 17 -39.29 19.30 -37.92
C GLY A 17 -40.48 19.73 -37.06
N ALA A 18 -41.70 19.69 -37.58
CA ALA A 18 -42.92 20.02 -36.86
C ALA A 18 -43.24 18.97 -35.78
N GLU A 19 -43.09 17.69 -36.10
CA GLU A 19 -43.30 16.58 -35.16
C GLU A 19 -42.20 16.51 -34.10
N ALA A 20 -40.94 16.77 -34.47
CA ALA A 20 -39.86 16.89 -33.51
C ALA A 20 -40.02 18.11 -32.60
N SER A 21 -40.47 19.26 -33.12
CA SER A 21 -40.71 20.46 -32.32
C SER A 21 -41.91 20.32 -31.39
N ASP A 22 -43.02 19.71 -31.83
CA ASP A 22 -44.16 19.42 -30.96
C ASP A 22 -43.81 18.39 -29.88
N TRP A 23 -43.04 17.35 -30.23
CA TRP A 23 -42.48 16.40 -29.26
C TRP A 23 -41.57 17.07 -28.24
N LEU A 24 -40.68 17.96 -28.69
CA LEU A 24 -39.77 18.70 -27.82
C LEU A 24 -40.56 19.64 -26.90
N MET A 25 -41.54 20.37 -27.42
CA MET A 25 -42.39 21.30 -26.66
C MET A 25 -43.25 20.57 -25.62
N LYS A 26 -43.79 19.40 -25.97
CA LYS A 26 -44.57 18.55 -25.05
C LYS A 26 -43.72 17.94 -23.94
N ARG A 27 -42.41 17.76 -24.20
CA ARG A 27 -41.47 17.14 -23.26
C ARG A 27 -40.41 18.10 -22.70
N GLN A 28 -40.51 19.39 -23.00
CA GLN A 28 -39.50 20.41 -22.65
C GLN A 28 -39.31 20.54 -21.14
N GLN A 29 -40.37 20.35 -20.35
CA GLN A 29 -40.28 20.39 -18.88
C GLN A 29 -39.49 19.21 -18.34
N ILE A 30 -39.67 18.01 -18.91
CA ILE A 30 -38.93 16.80 -18.52
C ILE A 30 -37.48 16.92 -18.96
N ILE A 31 -37.23 17.35 -20.21
CA ILE A 31 -35.88 17.54 -20.78
C ILE A 31 -35.13 18.64 -20.01
N GLY A 32 -35.80 19.75 -19.69
CA GLY A 32 -35.23 20.83 -18.88
C GLY A 32 -34.93 20.39 -17.45
N ALA A 33 -35.80 19.58 -16.84
CA ALA A 33 -35.55 19.00 -15.53
C ALA A 33 -34.36 18.04 -15.52
N THR A 34 -34.24 17.14 -16.51
CA THR A 34 -33.08 16.24 -16.61
C THR A 34 -31.78 16.98 -16.90
N LEU A 35 -31.79 17.96 -17.80
CA LEU A 35 -30.63 18.83 -18.04
C LEU A 35 -30.25 19.63 -16.80
N GLY A 36 -31.22 20.14 -16.05
CA GLY A 36 -31.01 20.82 -14.78
C GLY A 36 -30.35 19.91 -13.74
N VAL A 37 -30.84 18.67 -13.59
CA VAL A 37 -30.24 17.68 -12.68
C VAL A 37 -28.81 17.33 -13.10
N LEU A 38 -28.54 17.16 -14.41
CA LEU A 38 -27.19 16.89 -14.91
C LEU A 38 -26.23 18.06 -14.69
N LEU A 39 -26.67 19.30 -14.90
CA LEU A 39 -25.85 20.49 -14.65
C LEU A 39 -25.53 20.66 -13.16
N VAL A 40 -26.51 20.48 -12.28
CA VAL A 40 -26.30 20.54 -10.83
C VAL A 40 -25.38 19.40 -10.39
N GLY A 41 -25.60 18.17 -10.86
CA GLY A 41 -24.73 17.03 -10.58
C GLY A 41 -23.29 17.27 -11.05
N GLY A 42 -23.11 17.82 -12.26
CA GLY A 42 -21.81 18.19 -12.79
C GLY A 42 -21.12 19.29 -11.99
N LEU A 43 -21.86 20.32 -11.55
CA LEU A 43 -21.32 21.41 -10.72
C LEU A 43 -20.90 20.90 -9.34
N ILE A 44 -21.71 20.03 -8.72
CA ILE A 44 -21.36 19.38 -7.44
C ILE A 44 -20.09 18.55 -7.62
N ALA A 45 -20.03 17.71 -8.66
CA ALA A 45 -18.85 16.88 -8.93
C ALA A 45 -17.59 17.74 -9.19
N ALA A 46 -17.70 18.81 -9.98
CA ALA A 46 -16.60 19.72 -10.26
C ALA A 46 -16.13 20.47 -9.00
N THR A 47 -17.06 20.90 -8.14
CA THR A 47 -16.75 21.56 -6.88
C THR A 47 -16.04 20.60 -5.93
N VAL A 48 -16.57 19.39 -5.74
CA VAL A 48 -15.95 18.35 -4.92
C VAL A 48 -14.55 18.04 -5.43
N HIS A 49 -14.39 17.82 -6.74
CA HIS A 49 -13.09 17.53 -7.37
C HIS A 49 -12.09 18.68 -7.19
N TYR A 50 -12.52 19.93 -7.32
CA TYR A 50 -11.65 21.10 -7.14
C TYR A 50 -11.16 21.26 -5.69
N PHE A 51 -12.05 21.10 -4.71
CA PHE A 51 -11.66 21.19 -3.30
C PHE A 51 -10.85 19.97 -2.84
N SER A 52 -11.18 18.76 -3.32
CA SER A 52 -10.42 17.55 -2.98
C SER A 52 -9.01 17.58 -3.57
N SER A 53 -8.86 17.99 -4.83
CA SER A 53 -7.53 18.07 -5.49
C SER A 53 -6.62 19.10 -4.84
N ARG A 54 -7.14 20.30 -4.51
CA ARG A 54 -6.37 21.31 -3.77
C ARG A 54 -6.04 20.88 -2.34
N GLY A 55 -6.97 20.19 -1.68
CA GLY A 55 -6.73 19.61 -0.37
C GLY A 55 -5.60 18.57 -0.41
N GLU A 56 -5.61 17.71 -1.43
CA GLU A 56 -4.61 16.66 -1.63
C GLU A 56 -3.22 17.23 -1.95
N GLU A 57 -3.13 18.26 -2.80
CA GLU A 57 -1.86 18.92 -3.10
C GLU A 57 -1.25 19.56 -1.84
N ALA A 58 -2.08 20.24 -1.04
CA ALA A 58 -1.65 20.83 0.22
C ALA A 58 -1.22 19.75 1.24
N ALA A 59 -1.98 18.66 1.35
CA ALA A 59 -1.67 17.55 2.23
C ALA A 59 -0.37 16.84 1.82
N SER A 60 -0.15 16.64 0.52
CA SER A 60 1.08 16.04 -0.02
C SER A 60 2.31 16.89 0.28
N LYS A 61 2.22 18.21 0.14
CA LYS A 61 3.31 19.13 0.51
C LYS A 61 3.61 19.09 2.01
N GLN A 62 2.56 19.09 2.84
CA GLN A 62 2.72 19.02 4.30
C GLN A 62 3.22 17.65 4.76
N LEU A 63 2.85 16.57 4.08
CA LEU A 63 3.42 15.25 4.31
C LEU A 63 4.93 15.26 4.05
N GLY A 64 5.38 15.84 2.94
CA GLY A 64 6.81 15.98 2.65
C GLY A 64 7.57 16.68 3.79
N GLN A 65 6.98 17.71 4.39
CA GLN A 65 7.56 18.37 5.56
C GLN A 65 7.54 17.48 6.81
N ALA A 66 6.42 16.81 7.06
CA ALA A 66 6.26 15.91 8.20
C ALA A 66 7.24 14.72 8.15
N LEU A 67 7.54 14.19 6.96
CA LEU A 67 8.44 13.05 6.78
C LEU A 67 9.92 13.38 7.02
N THR A 68 10.31 14.66 7.06
CA THR A 68 11.71 15.05 7.39
C THR A 68 12.17 14.55 8.76
N VAL A 69 11.23 14.29 9.69
CA VAL A 69 11.52 13.67 10.99
C VAL A 69 12.14 12.27 10.87
N LEU A 70 11.88 11.55 9.77
CA LEU A 70 12.47 10.24 9.49
C LEU A 70 13.95 10.34 9.15
N GLU A 71 14.37 11.45 8.54
CA GLU A 71 15.73 11.67 8.07
C GLU A 71 16.64 12.22 9.17
N ARG A 72 16.05 12.83 10.22
CA ARG A 72 16.79 13.39 11.34
C ARG A 72 17.62 12.29 12.04
N PRO A 73 18.95 12.48 12.18
CA PRO A 73 19.85 11.41 12.63
C PRO A 73 19.71 11.15 14.13
N VAL A 74 20.08 9.93 14.52
CA VAL A 74 20.28 9.54 15.93
C VAL A 74 21.78 9.55 16.19
N VAL A 75 22.22 10.30 17.20
CA VAL A 75 23.62 10.40 17.59
C VAL A 75 23.76 10.07 19.07
N THR A 76 24.66 9.13 19.38
CA THR A 76 24.92 8.67 20.76
C THR A 76 26.33 9.07 21.20
N GLY A 77 26.49 9.63 22.40
CA GLY A 77 27.79 9.80 23.04
C GLY A 77 28.65 10.96 22.51
N VAL A 78 29.97 10.73 22.42
CA VAL A 78 31.03 11.74 22.19
C VAL A 78 30.95 12.41 20.80
N ASP A 79 30.19 11.82 19.87
CA ASP A 79 29.98 12.33 18.51
C ASP A 79 28.80 13.32 18.39
N LEU A 80 28.19 13.76 19.53
CA LEU A 80 27.19 14.82 19.60
C LEU A 80 27.78 16.16 19.13
N GLN A 81 27.92 16.31 17.83
CA GLN A 81 28.23 17.58 17.19
C GLN A 81 26.97 18.47 17.24
N PRO A 82 27.12 19.76 17.54
CA PRO A 82 26.00 20.69 17.48
C PRO A 82 25.36 20.67 16.09
N ALA A 83 24.03 20.79 16.03
CA ALA A 83 23.34 20.96 14.76
C ALA A 83 23.92 22.16 14.00
N GLU A 84 24.06 22.05 12.68
CA GLU A 84 24.41 23.20 11.85
C GLU A 84 23.33 24.28 11.98
N ALA A 85 23.74 25.55 11.82
CA ALA A 85 22.83 26.68 11.98
C ALA A 85 21.62 26.55 11.04
N GLY A 86 20.43 26.42 11.62
CA GLY A 86 19.16 26.26 10.89
C GLY A 86 18.63 24.83 10.81
N GLN A 87 19.31 23.84 11.39
CA GLN A 87 18.83 22.46 11.49
C GLN A 87 18.37 22.13 12.91
N GLU A 88 17.36 21.26 13.02
CA GLU A 88 16.98 20.70 14.31
C GLU A 88 18.07 19.75 14.85
N PRO A 89 18.28 19.69 16.17
CA PRO A 89 19.28 18.81 16.75
C PRO A 89 18.99 17.33 16.48
N PRO A 90 20.05 16.50 16.37
CA PRO A 90 19.89 15.05 16.28
C PRO A 90 19.14 14.49 17.48
N PHE A 91 18.49 13.35 17.28
CA PHE A 91 17.90 12.57 18.36
C PHE A 91 18.99 11.91 19.21
N LYS A 92 18.73 11.77 20.51
CA LYS A 92 19.66 11.14 21.47
C LYS A 92 19.50 9.62 21.50
N SER A 93 18.41 9.10 20.94
CA SER A 93 18.12 7.67 20.87
C SER A 93 17.10 7.36 19.77
N GLU A 94 17.07 6.10 19.32
CA GLU A 94 16.03 5.59 18.41
C GLU A 94 14.62 5.73 19.02
N LYS A 95 14.49 5.55 20.33
CA LYS A 95 13.21 5.74 21.04
C LYS A 95 12.70 7.17 20.91
N GLU A 96 13.56 8.17 21.14
CA GLU A 96 13.19 9.59 21.00
C GLU A 96 12.79 9.92 19.55
N LYS A 97 13.49 9.31 18.58
CA LYS A 97 13.14 9.41 17.17
C LYS A 97 11.76 8.85 16.88
N ASP A 98 11.48 7.65 17.34
CA ASP A 98 10.19 7.00 17.14
C ASP A 98 9.04 7.76 17.80
N GLU A 99 9.24 8.29 19.01
CA GLU A 99 8.24 9.14 19.69
C GLU A 99 7.94 10.41 18.88
N ALA A 100 8.96 11.04 18.31
CA ALA A 100 8.77 12.22 17.46
C ALA A 100 8.11 11.89 16.10
N ILE A 101 8.42 10.73 15.51
CA ILE A 101 7.73 10.23 14.31
C ILE A 101 6.25 10.02 14.63
N VAL A 102 5.93 9.31 15.71
CA VAL A 102 4.54 9.05 16.13
C VAL A 102 3.80 10.35 16.35
N LYS A 103 4.40 11.31 17.07
CA LYS A 103 3.78 12.61 17.32
C LYS A 103 3.52 13.36 16.01
N THR A 104 4.56 13.57 15.20
CA THR A 104 4.49 14.37 13.98
C THR A 104 3.50 13.80 12.98
N LEU A 105 3.51 12.48 12.77
CA LEU A 105 2.63 11.83 11.81
C LEU A 105 1.20 11.68 12.34
N SER A 106 1.00 11.49 13.64
CA SER A 106 -0.35 11.52 14.24
C SER A 106 -0.98 12.90 14.10
N ASP A 107 -0.24 13.97 14.39
CA ASP A 107 -0.70 15.35 14.26
C ASP A 107 -1.05 15.68 12.80
N PHE A 108 -0.17 15.30 11.86
CA PHE A 108 -0.41 15.45 10.42
C PHE A 108 -1.69 14.72 9.98
N ARG A 109 -1.85 13.45 10.38
CA ARG A 109 -3.02 12.64 10.00
C ARG A 109 -4.31 13.15 10.61
N ALA A 110 -4.27 13.71 11.82
CA ALA A 110 -5.43 14.36 12.42
C ALA A 110 -5.87 15.61 11.64
N ALA A 111 -4.91 16.38 11.10
CA ALA A 111 -5.19 17.57 10.29
C ALA A 111 -5.61 17.25 8.84
N HIS A 112 -5.16 16.13 8.29
CA HIS A 112 -5.36 15.74 6.89
C HIS A 112 -6.17 14.45 6.72
N GLY A 113 -7.01 14.10 7.70
CA GLY A 113 -7.80 12.87 7.67
C GLY A 113 -8.57 12.70 6.35
N GLY A 114 -8.44 11.53 5.74
CA GLY A 114 -9.12 11.18 4.48
C GLY A 114 -8.39 11.56 3.19
N SER A 115 -7.22 12.20 3.26
CA SER A 115 -6.33 12.37 2.10
C SER A 115 -5.52 11.11 1.83
N ASP A 116 -5.05 10.95 0.59
CA ASP A 116 -4.12 9.87 0.23
C ASP A 116 -2.78 10.06 0.95
N ALA A 117 -2.35 11.31 1.15
CA ALA A 117 -1.19 11.64 1.97
C ALA A 117 -1.31 11.13 3.42
N ALA A 118 -2.49 11.21 4.05
CA ALA A 118 -2.71 10.68 5.40
C ALA A 118 -2.66 9.15 5.45
N VAL A 119 -3.09 8.49 4.38
CA VAL A 119 -2.93 7.03 4.21
C VAL A 119 -1.46 6.69 4.04
N THR A 120 -0.71 7.40 3.20
CA THR A 120 0.73 7.19 3.01
C THR A 120 1.52 7.38 4.31
N ALA A 121 1.14 8.36 5.14
CA ALA A 121 1.73 8.57 6.46
C ALA A 121 1.51 7.41 7.44
N ALA A 122 0.50 6.57 7.24
CA ALA A 122 0.18 5.46 8.14
C ALA A 122 1.30 4.40 8.16
N LEU A 123 1.99 4.17 7.03
CA LEU A 123 3.07 3.18 6.98
C LEU A 123 4.27 3.51 7.91
N PRO A 124 4.93 4.69 7.79
CA PRO A 124 6.01 5.06 8.71
C PRO A 124 5.52 5.25 10.16
N LEU A 125 4.28 5.71 10.36
CA LEU A 125 3.66 5.76 11.69
C LEU A 125 3.57 4.38 12.33
N GLY A 126 3.00 3.40 11.64
CA GLY A 126 2.87 2.03 12.14
C GLY A 126 4.21 1.38 12.45
N LYS A 127 5.24 1.65 11.63
CA LYS A 127 6.62 1.19 11.89
C LYS A 127 7.19 1.76 13.19
N ALA A 128 6.98 3.05 13.46
CA ALA A 128 7.44 3.69 14.69
C ALA A 128 6.66 3.17 15.91
N GLN A 129 5.34 3.03 15.81
CA GLN A 129 4.51 2.42 16.86
C GLN A 129 4.96 1.00 17.19
N TYR A 130 5.23 0.18 16.17
CA TYR A 130 5.76 -1.17 16.36
C TYR A 130 7.09 -1.16 17.13
N ARG A 131 8.04 -0.28 16.77
CA ARG A 131 9.33 -0.17 17.48
C ARG A 131 9.19 0.31 18.92
N LEU A 132 8.16 1.10 19.21
CA LEU A 132 7.79 1.52 20.58
C LEU A 132 7.01 0.45 21.36
N GLY A 133 6.66 -0.67 20.73
CA GLY A 133 5.85 -1.73 21.35
C GLY A 133 4.35 -1.48 21.34
N ASP A 134 3.87 -0.40 20.70
CA ASP A 134 2.45 -0.15 20.46
C ASP A 134 1.98 -0.97 19.25
N TYR A 135 1.84 -2.29 19.47
CA TYR A 135 1.47 -3.23 18.42
C TYR A 135 0.02 -3.05 17.95
N ASP A 136 -0.89 -2.60 18.83
CA ASP A 136 -2.28 -2.32 18.47
C ASP A 136 -2.38 -1.09 17.56
N GLY A 137 -1.72 0.01 17.92
CA GLY A 137 -1.65 1.18 17.07
C GLY A 137 -0.96 0.89 15.74
N ALA A 138 0.12 0.11 15.75
CA ALA A 138 0.82 -0.31 14.55
C ALA A 138 -0.09 -1.10 13.59
N LEU A 139 -0.86 -2.07 14.10
CA LEU A 139 -1.80 -2.84 13.30
C LEU A 139 -2.86 -1.95 12.65
N VAL A 140 -3.45 -1.00 13.40
CA VAL A 140 -4.42 -0.04 12.83
C VAL A 140 -3.80 0.73 11.66
N ALA A 141 -2.57 1.21 11.81
CA ALA A 141 -1.89 1.97 10.78
C ALA A 141 -1.51 1.12 9.54
N PHE A 142 -1.05 -0.12 9.75
CA PHE A 142 -0.76 -1.04 8.65
C PHE A 142 -2.02 -1.48 7.91
N ASP A 143 -3.10 -1.80 8.63
CA ASP A 143 -4.39 -2.21 8.06
C ASP A 143 -4.98 -1.11 7.18
N GLU A 144 -4.89 0.15 7.63
CA GLU A 144 -5.33 1.29 6.84
C GLU A 144 -4.52 1.46 5.55
N TYR A 145 -3.18 1.37 5.62
CA TYR A 145 -2.32 1.44 4.44
C TYR A 145 -2.62 0.27 3.48
N ILE A 146 -2.82 -0.93 4.00
CA ILE A 146 -3.16 -2.10 3.18
C ILE A 146 -4.52 -1.91 2.47
N ALA A 147 -5.49 -1.33 3.17
CA ALA A 147 -6.86 -1.18 2.64
C ALA A 147 -6.99 -0.03 1.63
N LYS A 148 -6.25 1.06 1.84
CA LYS A 148 -6.45 2.33 1.11
C LYS A 148 -5.21 2.84 0.37
N GLY A 149 -4.04 2.33 0.71
CA GLY A 149 -2.77 2.81 0.17
C GLY A 149 -2.67 2.52 -1.32
N GLU A 150 -1.76 3.26 -1.96
CA GLU A 150 -1.46 3.03 -3.37
C GLU A 150 -1.04 1.59 -3.62
N LYS A 151 -1.34 1.08 -4.81
CA LYS A 151 -0.95 -0.27 -5.26
C LYS A 151 0.57 -0.42 -5.51
N ASN A 152 1.38 0.47 -4.93
CA ASN A 152 2.82 0.40 -4.95
C ASN A 152 3.27 -0.87 -4.23
N GLN A 153 3.72 -1.86 -5.02
CA GLN A 153 4.02 -3.20 -4.55
C GLN A 153 5.10 -3.23 -3.45
N PRO A 154 6.25 -2.52 -3.57
CA PRO A 154 7.25 -2.43 -2.49
C PRO A 154 6.74 -1.91 -1.15
N LEU A 155 5.93 -0.84 -1.14
CA LEU A 155 5.41 -0.29 0.12
C LEU A 155 4.31 -1.18 0.71
N MET A 156 3.49 -1.81 -0.15
CA MET A 156 2.51 -2.81 0.26
C MET A 156 3.20 -4.03 0.91
N VAL A 157 4.33 -4.49 0.36
CA VAL A 157 5.17 -5.53 0.99
C VAL A 157 5.60 -5.09 2.39
N SER A 158 6.08 -3.85 2.54
CA SER A 158 6.54 -3.35 3.83
C SER A 158 5.40 -3.22 4.86
N ALA A 159 4.20 -2.87 4.42
CA ALA A 159 3.02 -2.84 5.30
C ALA A 159 2.60 -4.25 5.74
N ARG A 160 2.61 -5.22 4.83
CA ARG A 160 2.32 -6.64 5.14
C ARG A 160 3.37 -7.24 6.07
N GLU A 161 4.65 -6.91 5.85
CA GLU A 161 5.72 -7.33 6.75
C GLU A 161 5.54 -6.75 8.15
N GLY A 162 5.26 -5.45 8.25
CA GLY A 162 4.96 -4.78 9.53
C GLY A 162 3.75 -5.37 10.25
N GLN A 163 2.67 -5.65 9.52
CA GLN A 163 1.48 -6.32 10.04
C GLN A 163 1.82 -7.72 10.59
N GLY A 164 2.60 -8.50 9.84
CA GLY A 164 3.06 -9.82 10.26
C GLY A 164 3.89 -9.78 11.54
N TYR A 165 4.84 -8.84 11.63
CA TYR A 165 5.63 -8.65 12.85
C TYR A 165 4.80 -8.18 14.04
N ALA A 166 3.85 -7.28 13.84
CA ALA A 166 2.98 -6.83 14.93
C ALA A 166 2.11 -7.97 15.47
N HIS A 167 1.57 -8.82 14.59
CA HIS A 167 0.87 -10.05 15.02
C HIS A 167 1.82 -11.04 15.71
N GLU A 168 3.03 -11.26 15.19
CA GLU A 168 4.04 -12.13 15.81
C GLU A 168 4.37 -11.66 17.24
N ALA A 169 4.63 -10.37 17.43
CA ALA A 169 4.93 -9.78 18.73
C ALA A 169 3.77 -9.90 19.73
N LYS A 170 2.53 -9.95 19.24
CA LYS A 170 1.33 -10.23 20.04
C LYS A 170 1.07 -11.72 20.28
N GLY A 171 1.90 -12.62 19.77
CA GLY A 171 1.70 -14.07 19.84
C GLY A 171 0.58 -14.59 18.92
N GLN A 172 0.09 -13.76 18.00
CA GLN A 172 -0.99 -14.06 17.06
C GLN A 172 -0.42 -14.75 15.82
N LEU A 173 0.14 -15.95 16.01
CA LEU A 173 0.96 -16.62 15.00
C LEU A 173 0.20 -16.95 13.71
N ASP A 174 -1.10 -17.30 13.78
CA ASP A 174 -1.90 -17.57 12.58
C ASP A 174 -2.12 -16.31 11.74
N GLN A 175 -2.41 -15.17 12.39
CA GLN A 175 -2.52 -13.88 11.69
C GLN A 175 -1.18 -13.43 11.12
N ALA A 176 -0.07 -13.62 11.86
CA ALA A 176 1.27 -13.33 11.37
C ALA A 176 1.59 -14.15 10.10
N LEU A 177 1.29 -15.45 10.13
CA LEU A 177 1.47 -16.34 8.99
C LEU A 177 0.66 -15.85 7.77
N ALA A 178 -0.60 -15.46 7.97
CA ALA A 178 -1.45 -14.93 6.92
C ALA A 178 -0.87 -13.64 6.30
N SER A 179 -0.38 -12.71 7.13
CA SER A 179 0.27 -11.48 6.62
C SER A 179 1.51 -11.77 5.77
N PHE A 180 2.37 -12.70 6.19
CA PHE A 180 3.55 -13.09 5.42
C PHE A 180 3.23 -13.93 4.17
N GLN A 181 2.10 -14.63 4.16
CA GLN A 181 1.56 -15.28 2.96
C GLN A 181 1.11 -14.25 1.93
N GLU A 182 0.36 -13.23 2.35
CA GLU A 182 -0.03 -12.13 1.48
C GLU A 182 1.20 -11.36 0.98
N MET A 183 2.21 -11.14 1.84
CA MET A 183 3.49 -10.54 1.45
C MET A 183 4.18 -11.30 0.31
N ALA A 184 4.24 -12.64 0.38
CA ALA A 184 4.89 -13.48 -0.63
C ALA A 184 4.13 -13.57 -1.97
N LYS A 185 2.87 -13.12 -2.02
CA LYS A 185 2.06 -13.06 -3.25
C LYS A 185 2.26 -11.75 -4.02
N LEU A 186 2.85 -10.72 -3.39
CA LEU A 186 3.05 -9.43 -4.03
C LEU A 186 4.21 -9.51 -5.03
N ASP A 187 3.98 -8.96 -6.23
CA ASP A 187 4.99 -8.89 -7.28
C ASP A 187 5.90 -7.68 -7.04
N ALA A 188 6.88 -7.87 -6.15
CA ALA A 188 7.85 -6.84 -5.76
C ALA A 188 9.30 -7.30 -5.94
N GLY A 189 9.51 -8.27 -6.85
CA GLY A 189 10.81 -8.89 -7.10
C GLY A 189 11.11 -10.09 -6.21
N GLY A 190 11.96 -11.00 -6.72
CA GLY A 190 12.22 -12.30 -6.11
C GLY A 190 12.68 -12.23 -4.65
N PHE A 191 13.55 -11.27 -4.30
CA PHE A 191 14.02 -11.10 -2.93
C PHE A 191 12.89 -10.82 -1.92
N LEU A 192 11.97 -9.89 -2.23
CA LEU A 192 10.88 -9.54 -1.32
C LEU A 192 9.86 -10.68 -1.17
N GLN A 193 9.56 -11.37 -2.27
CA GLN A 193 8.78 -12.60 -2.23
C GLN A 193 9.45 -13.67 -1.35
N GLY A 194 10.77 -13.87 -1.51
CA GLY A 194 11.55 -14.82 -0.73
C GLY A 194 11.59 -14.49 0.75
N MET A 195 11.64 -13.21 1.11
CA MET A 195 11.52 -12.77 2.51
C MET A 195 10.14 -13.12 3.11
N GLY A 196 9.06 -12.97 2.35
CA GLY A 196 7.74 -13.43 2.78
C GLY A 196 7.71 -14.93 3.07
N GLN A 197 8.30 -15.76 2.19
CA GLN A 197 8.41 -17.22 2.40
C GLN A 197 9.30 -17.56 3.60
N TYR A 198 10.40 -16.83 3.78
CA TYR A 198 11.29 -17.01 4.93
C TYR A 198 10.58 -16.70 6.26
N HIS A 199 9.82 -15.61 6.33
CA HIS A 199 9.05 -15.26 7.52
C HIS A 199 7.95 -16.27 7.82
N GLN A 200 7.25 -16.79 6.81
CA GLN A 200 6.31 -17.89 6.99
C GLN A 200 6.98 -19.10 7.65
N ALA A 201 8.17 -19.50 7.19
CA ALA A 201 8.92 -20.59 7.81
C ALA A 201 9.30 -20.31 9.26
N ARG A 202 9.71 -19.07 9.61
CA ARG A 202 9.96 -18.67 10.99
C ARG A 202 8.72 -18.87 11.86
N ILE A 203 7.56 -18.42 11.39
CA ILE A 203 6.29 -18.57 12.11
C ILE A 203 5.88 -20.04 12.24
N LEU A 204 6.05 -20.85 11.19
CA LEU A 204 5.79 -22.31 11.27
C LEU A 204 6.66 -22.98 12.35
N VAL A 205 7.94 -22.58 12.48
CA VAL A 205 8.78 -23.08 13.59
C VAL A 205 8.24 -22.63 14.95
N ALA A 206 7.82 -21.37 15.08
CA ALA A 206 7.22 -20.86 16.32
C ALA A 206 5.90 -21.59 16.69
N GLN A 207 5.16 -22.07 15.68
CA GLN A 207 3.98 -22.91 15.84
C GLN A 207 4.29 -24.39 16.13
N GLY A 208 5.57 -24.79 16.15
CA GLY A 208 6.00 -26.18 16.30
C GLY A 208 5.91 -27.03 15.03
N LYS A 209 5.49 -26.46 13.90
CA LYS A 209 5.36 -27.13 12.58
C LYS A 209 6.70 -27.18 11.85
N LYS A 210 7.70 -27.80 12.48
CA LYS A 210 9.09 -27.78 12.00
C LYS A 210 9.29 -28.51 10.67
N ASP A 211 8.54 -29.58 10.41
CA ASP A 211 8.62 -30.31 9.13
C ASP A 211 8.08 -29.47 7.96
N GLU A 212 6.97 -28.76 8.19
CA GLU A 212 6.41 -27.82 7.19
C GLU A 212 7.37 -26.66 6.93
N ALA A 213 7.97 -26.11 7.99
CA ALA A 213 8.99 -25.07 7.87
C ALA A 213 10.21 -25.56 7.06
N ALA A 214 10.70 -26.78 7.33
CA ALA A 214 11.82 -27.37 6.62
C ALA A 214 11.52 -27.55 5.13
N GLN A 215 10.31 -28.00 4.77
CA GLN A 215 9.91 -28.09 3.38
C GLN A 215 9.90 -26.72 2.68
N LEU A 216 9.30 -25.71 3.32
CA LEU A 216 9.22 -24.36 2.74
C LEU A 216 10.62 -23.75 2.56
N LEU A 217 11.52 -23.95 3.50
CA LEU A 217 12.90 -23.46 3.41
C LEU A 217 13.71 -24.23 2.35
N ALA A 218 13.48 -25.53 2.17
CA ALA A 218 14.12 -26.31 1.10
C ALA A 218 13.69 -25.80 -0.28
N ASP A 219 12.38 -25.54 -0.46
CA ASP A 219 11.82 -24.97 -1.68
C ASP A 219 12.36 -23.57 -1.95
N LEU A 220 12.41 -22.71 -0.91
CA LEU A 220 12.97 -21.36 -1.01
C LEU A 220 14.45 -21.37 -1.37
N LYS A 221 15.24 -22.25 -0.75
CA LYS A 221 16.67 -22.42 -1.08
C LYS A 221 16.86 -22.83 -2.54
N SER A 222 16.05 -23.76 -3.05
CA SER A 222 16.11 -24.27 -4.43
C SER A 222 15.72 -23.20 -5.45
N THR A 223 14.61 -22.50 -5.20
CA THR A 223 14.04 -21.52 -6.13
C THR A 223 14.79 -20.19 -6.13
N GLN A 224 15.41 -19.82 -5.01
CA GLN A 224 16.04 -18.50 -4.83
C GLN A 224 17.50 -18.57 -4.35
N THR A 225 18.26 -19.56 -4.84
CA THR A 225 19.65 -19.87 -4.44
C THR A 225 20.57 -18.65 -4.31
N ASN A 226 20.49 -17.70 -5.25
CA ASN A 226 21.39 -16.55 -5.31
C ASN A 226 20.86 -15.29 -4.60
N THR A 227 19.75 -15.40 -3.86
CA THR A 227 19.16 -14.28 -3.11
C THR A 227 19.56 -14.32 -1.63
N ALA A 228 19.40 -13.21 -0.93
CA ALA A 228 19.56 -13.19 0.52
C ALA A 228 18.53 -14.09 1.22
N ALA A 229 17.31 -14.21 0.70
CA ALA A 229 16.29 -15.12 1.24
C ALA A 229 16.71 -16.60 1.13
N GLY A 230 17.31 -17.01 0.00
CA GLY A 230 17.84 -18.38 -0.16
C GLY A 230 19.02 -18.70 0.78
N ARG A 231 19.87 -17.71 1.06
CA ARG A 231 20.94 -17.83 2.07
C ARG A 231 20.37 -18.00 3.48
N LEU A 232 19.44 -17.14 3.88
CA LEU A 232 18.73 -17.26 5.15
C LEU A 232 17.99 -18.60 5.29
N ALA A 233 17.43 -19.10 4.19
CA ALA A 233 16.80 -20.42 4.16
C ALA A 233 17.79 -21.55 4.43
N THR A 234 18.98 -21.47 3.83
CA THR A 234 20.08 -22.43 4.05
C THR A 234 20.52 -22.44 5.52
N GLU A 235 20.71 -21.27 6.12
CA GLU A 235 21.09 -21.15 7.53
C GLU A 235 20.01 -21.74 8.44
N ARG A 236 18.73 -21.43 8.18
CA ARG A 236 17.63 -21.92 9.02
C ARG A 236 17.42 -23.43 8.90
N LEU A 237 17.63 -24.01 7.71
CA LEU A 237 17.62 -25.46 7.54
C LEU A 237 18.72 -26.14 8.35
N ALA A 238 19.93 -25.56 8.41
CA ALA A 238 21.02 -26.12 9.21
C ALA A 238 20.67 -26.13 10.71
N VAL A 239 19.99 -25.09 11.21
CA VAL A 239 19.49 -25.06 12.59
C VAL A 239 18.44 -26.15 12.82
N LEU A 240 17.46 -26.30 11.92
CA LEU A 240 16.44 -27.36 12.05
C LEU A 240 17.06 -28.76 12.01
N ALA A 241 18.06 -29.00 11.16
CA ALA A 241 18.79 -30.26 11.11
C ALA A 241 19.52 -30.57 12.44
N ALA A 242 20.16 -29.55 13.03
CA ALA A 242 20.80 -29.68 14.34
C ALA A 242 19.80 -29.96 15.47
N GLU A 243 18.56 -29.51 15.34
CA GLU A 243 17.45 -29.84 16.24
C GLU A 243 16.82 -31.22 15.95
N GLY A 244 17.38 -32.01 15.03
CA GLY A 244 16.92 -33.36 14.69
C GLY A 244 15.81 -33.42 13.64
N VAL A 245 15.45 -32.30 13.00
CA VAL A 245 14.46 -32.27 11.93
C VAL A 245 15.09 -32.83 10.65
N LYS A 246 14.41 -33.79 10.01
CA LYS A 246 14.86 -34.33 8.73
C LYS A 246 14.64 -33.31 7.62
N ILE A 247 15.72 -32.93 6.92
CA ILE A 247 15.63 -31.99 5.80
C ILE A 247 15.05 -32.71 4.57
N PRO A 248 13.91 -32.26 4.04
CA PRO A 248 13.31 -32.87 2.86
C PRO A 248 14.00 -32.41 1.57
N GLU A 249 13.82 -33.19 0.51
CA GLU A 249 14.12 -32.73 -0.84
C GLU A 249 13.17 -31.58 -1.24
N PRO A 250 13.64 -30.57 -1.99
CA PRO A 250 12.78 -29.51 -2.49
C PRO A 250 11.73 -30.07 -3.46
N LYS A 251 10.48 -29.67 -3.27
CA LYS A 251 9.35 -29.92 -4.18
C LYS A 251 9.30 -28.91 -5.31
N ALA A 252 9.81 -27.69 -5.08
CA ALA A 252 9.88 -26.65 -6.09
C ALA A 252 11.18 -26.75 -6.91
N ALA A 253 11.04 -26.76 -8.24
CA ALA A 253 12.18 -26.78 -9.15
C ALA A 253 12.98 -25.47 -9.05
N PRO A 254 14.31 -25.50 -9.30
CA PRO A 254 15.13 -24.29 -9.33
C PRO A 254 14.57 -23.31 -10.37
N ALA A 255 14.56 -22.01 -10.05
CA ALA A 255 14.29 -21.01 -11.08
C ALA A 255 15.36 -21.18 -12.17
N ALA A 256 14.92 -21.39 -13.42
CA ALA A 256 15.85 -21.45 -14.55
C ALA A 256 16.71 -20.19 -14.53
N ALA A 257 18.03 -20.36 -14.61
CA ALA A 257 18.96 -19.25 -14.71
C ALA A 257 18.51 -18.37 -15.87
N GLN A 258 17.94 -17.20 -15.57
CA GLN A 258 17.83 -16.15 -16.55
C GLN A 258 19.25 -15.65 -16.73
N ASP A 259 19.95 -16.27 -17.67
CA ASP A 259 21.23 -15.80 -18.19
C ASP A 259 21.04 -14.34 -18.62
N ALA A 260 21.60 -13.43 -17.82
CA ALA A 260 21.73 -12.04 -18.21
C ALA A 260 22.76 -11.98 -19.34
N GLY A 261 22.26 -11.89 -20.58
CA GLY A 261 23.01 -11.40 -21.73
C GLY A 261 23.17 -9.88 -21.69
#